data_AF-A0A3M1AL29-F1
#
_entry.id   AF-A0A3M1AL29-F1
#
_cell.length_a   1.000
_cell.length_b   1.000
_cell.length_c   1.000
_cell.angle_alpha   90.00
_cell.angle_beta   90.00
_cell.angle_gamma   90.00
#
_symmetry.space_group_name_H-M   'P 1'
#
loop_
_entity.id
_entity.type
_entity.pdbx_description
1 polymer ?
#
loop_
_entity_poly.entity_id
_entity_poly.type
_entity_poly.pdbx_seq_one_letter_code
_entity_poly.pdbx_strand_id
1 'polypeptide(L)'
;MICKMGIVALVMKKIFGEEGLRKALPGIFEMGAHLFTKGAGLRFLESVIRYLYENVEIEPQEIVEALRPVSREGREIAMSTAEKLIEQGKLEGLRAGKLEGLHEGEIKGKLEGLREGKLEGQIEALR
;
A
#
# COMPACT_ATOMS: atom_id res chain seq x y z
N MET A 1 -4.33 -24.23 14.55
CA MET A 1 -4.19 -22.87 15.10
C MET A 1 -2.72 -22.46 15.23
N ILE A 2 -1.86 -23.34 15.76
CA ILE A 2 -0.42 -23.11 16.00
C ILE A 2 0.38 -22.71 14.74
N CYS A 3 0.15 -23.34 13.57
CA CYS A 3 0.86 -22.98 12.33
C CYS A 3 0.59 -21.56 11.82
N LYS A 4 -0.61 -21.00 12.07
CA LYS A 4 -0.96 -19.64 11.61
C LYS A 4 -0.21 -18.57 12.40
N MET A 5 -0.08 -18.75 13.72
CA MET A 5 0.71 -17.87 14.58
C MET A 5 2.20 -17.94 14.25
N GLY A 6 2.73 -19.13 13.93
CA GLY A 6 4.14 -19.33 13.61
C GLY A 6 4.59 -18.56 12.36
N ILE A 7 3.80 -18.59 11.28
CA ILE A 7 4.12 -17.87 10.04
C ILE A 7 4.13 -16.35 10.26
N VAL A 8 3.10 -15.82 10.93
CA VAL A 8 3.02 -14.38 11.23
C VAL A 8 4.17 -13.95 12.15
N ALA A 9 4.47 -14.72 13.20
CA ALA A 9 5.57 -14.42 14.12
C ALA A 9 6.95 -14.48 13.42
N LEU A 10 7.16 -15.42 12.49
CA LEU A 10 8.41 -15.51 11.74
C LEU A 10 8.58 -14.36 10.75
N VAL A 11 7.51 -13.98 10.06
CA VAL A 11 7.50 -12.78 9.19
C VAL A 11 7.84 -11.55 10.05
N MET A 12 7.09 -11.29 11.11
CA MET A 12 7.33 -10.16 12.02
C MET A 12 8.75 -10.15 12.62
N LYS A 13 9.26 -11.30 13.05
CA LYS A 13 10.62 -11.42 13.61
C LYS A 13 11.72 -11.14 12.59
N LYS A 14 11.48 -11.41 11.31
CA LYS A 14 12.48 -11.28 10.24
C LYS A 14 12.39 -9.94 9.50
N ILE A 15 11.28 -9.21 9.61
CA ILE A 15 11.12 -7.85 9.06
C ILE A 15 12.17 -6.87 9.61
N PHE A 16 12.64 -7.07 10.85
CA PHE A 16 13.67 -6.21 11.46
C PHE A 16 15.10 -6.40 10.87
N GLY A 17 15.30 -7.28 9.88
CA GLY A 17 16.56 -7.42 9.15
C GLY A 17 16.30 -7.52 7.65
N GLU A 18 16.43 -6.40 6.94
CA GLU A 18 15.90 -6.15 5.58
C GLU A 18 16.27 -7.21 4.53
N GLU A 19 17.47 -7.82 4.61
CA GLU A 19 17.89 -8.83 3.63
C GLU A 19 17.54 -10.27 4.04
N GLY A 20 17.28 -10.52 5.32
CA GLY A 20 17.07 -11.85 5.88
C GLY A 20 15.67 -12.39 5.65
N LEU A 21 14.67 -11.51 5.53
CA LEU A 21 13.28 -11.92 5.29
C LEU A 21 13.09 -12.45 3.87
N ARG A 22 13.54 -11.70 2.85
CA ARG A 22 13.40 -12.08 1.43
C ARG A 22 13.98 -13.47 1.17
N LYS A 23 15.17 -13.76 1.72
CA LYS A 23 15.82 -15.08 1.63
C LYS A 23 15.08 -16.18 2.40
N ALA A 24 14.34 -15.83 3.44
CA ALA A 24 13.59 -16.78 4.27
C ALA A 24 12.16 -17.05 3.76
N LEU A 25 11.60 -16.17 2.92
CA LEU A 25 10.22 -16.27 2.42
C LEU A 25 9.89 -17.63 1.77
N PRO A 26 10.72 -18.18 0.87
CA PRO A 26 10.45 -19.49 0.28
C PRO A 26 10.26 -20.56 1.36
N GLY A 27 11.20 -20.64 2.31
CA GLY A 27 11.10 -21.60 3.42
C GLY A 27 9.90 -21.35 4.35
N ILE A 28 9.53 -20.10 4.59
CA ILE A 28 8.34 -19.74 5.38
C ILE A 28 7.07 -20.21 4.67
N PHE A 29 6.96 -19.99 3.36
CA PHE A 29 5.80 -20.42 2.60
C PHE A 29 5.74 -21.93 2.42
N GLU A 30 6.88 -22.60 2.23
CA GLU A 30 6.97 -24.06 2.19
C GLU A 30 6.46 -24.70 3.48
N MET A 31 6.81 -24.16 4.66
CA MET A 31 6.25 -24.64 5.94
C MET A 31 4.71 -24.56 5.98
N GLY A 32 4.14 -23.56 5.31
CA GLY A 32 2.70 -23.34 5.20
C GLY A 32 2.02 -24.03 4.02
N ALA A 33 2.74 -24.76 3.17
CA ALA A 33 2.24 -25.24 1.88
C ALA A 33 0.90 -25.99 1.97
N HIS A 34 0.77 -26.87 2.97
CA HIS A 34 -0.45 -27.65 3.21
C HIS A 34 -1.68 -26.78 3.55
N LEU A 35 -1.47 -25.56 4.05
CA LEU A 35 -2.53 -24.60 4.35
C LEU A 35 -2.97 -23.86 3.08
N PHE A 36 -2.08 -23.65 2.11
CA PHE A 36 -2.31 -22.80 0.94
C PHE A 36 -2.99 -23.52 -0.22
N THR A 37 -3.87 -24.46 0.10
CA THR A 37 -4.58 -25.28 -0.89
C THR A 37 -5.93 -24.65 -1.23
N LYS A 38 -6.85 -24.51 -0.26
CA LYS A 38 -8.18 -23.90 -0.49
C LYS A 38 -8.78 -23.22 0.75
N GLY A 39 -9.79 -22.38 0.52
CA GLY A 39 -10.69 -21.87 1.55
C GLY A 39 -9.99 -20.97 2.58
N ALA A 40 -10.09 -21.34 3.85
CA ALA A 40 -9.59 -20.52 4.97
C ALA A 40 -8.06 -20.34 4.99
N GLY A 41 -7.31 -21.23 4.34
CA GLY A 41 -5.87 -21.11 4.25
C GLY A 41 -5.40 -20.13 3.18
N LEU A 42 -6.09 -20.05 2.03
CA LEU A 42 -5.84 -19.01 1.02
C LEU A 42 -6.17 -17.61 1.55
N ARG A 43 -7.26 -17.45 2.31
CA ARG A 43 -7.57 -16.17 2.98
C ARG A 43 -6.49 -15.77 3.99
N PHE A 44 -5.93 -16.74 4.70
CA PHE A 44 -4.81 -16.47 5.61
C PHE A 44 -3.56 -16.04 4.83
N LEU A 45 -3.24 -16.74 3.73
CA LEU A 45 -2.13 -16.35 2.85
C LEU A 45 -2.32 -14.95 2.29
N GLU A 46 -3.52 -14.60 1.83
CA GLU A 46 -3.85 -13.26 1.37
C GLU A 46 -3.57 -12.19 2.45
N SER A 47 -3.95 -12.45 3.71
CA SER A 47 -3.65 -11.53 4.82
C SER A 47 -2.14 -11.39 5.06
N VAL A 48 -1.36 -12.46 4.93
CA VAL A 48 0.11 -12.41 5.07
C VAL A 48 0.73 -11.61 3.92
N ILE A 49 0.31 -11.87 2.69
CA ILE A 49 0.76 -11.15 1.49
C ILE A 49 0.46 -9.65 1.61
N ARG A 50 -0.76 -9.30 2.01
CA ARG A 50 -1.16 -7.90 2.22
C ARG A 50 -0.25 -7.22 3.24
N TYR A 51 -0.03 -7.87 4.38
CA TYR A 51 0.85 -7.34 5.42
C TYR A 51 2.29 -7.13 4.92
N LEU A 52 2.81 -8.06 4.10
CA LEU A 52 4.13 -7.93 3.49
C LEU A 52 4.22 -6.69 2.58
N TYR A 53 3.26 -6.48 1.69
CA TYR A 53 3.29 -5.30 0.81
C TYR A 53 3.14 -3.97 1.55
N GLU A 54 2.38 -3.94 2.65
CA GLU A 54 2.14 -2.72 3.41
C GLU A 54 3.31 -2.34 4.33
N ASN A 55 4.08 -3.32 4.80
CA ASN A 55 5.06 -3.11 5.88
C ASN A 55 6.50 -3.46 5.49
N VAL A 56 6.72 -3.96 4.28
CA VAL A 56 8.03 -4.36 3.79
C VAL A 56 8.21 -3.81 2.38
N GLU A 57 9.37 -3.20 2.13
CA GLU A 57 9.79 -2.92 0.75
C GLU A 57 10.11 -4.25 0.07
N ILE A 58 9.16 -4.75 -0.72
CA ILE A 58 9.27 -6.01 -1.46
C ILE A 58 8.52 -5.90 -2.79
N GLU A 59 9.16 -6.35 -3.86
CA GLU A 59 8.53 -6.37 -5.18
C GLU A 59 7.53 -7.54 -5.29
N PRO A 60 6.40 -7.37 -6.00
CA PRO A 60 5.43 -8.45 -6.20
C PRO A 60 6.04 -9.74 -6.75
N GLN A 61 7.01 -9.60 -7.65
CA GLN A 61 7.71 -10.74 -8.24
C GLN A 61 8.46 -11.55 -7.18
N GLU A 62 9.03 -10.93 -6.15
CA GLU A 62 9.76 -11.66 -5.09
C GLU A 62 8.83 -12.60 -4.32
N ILE A 63 7.61 -12.16 -4.01
CA ILE A 63 6.60 -12.99 -3.36
C ILE A 63 6.10 -14.09 -4.30
N VAL A 64 5.88 -13.77 -5.58
CA VAL A 64 5.43 -14.73 -6.60
C VAL A 64 6.47 -15.84 -6.80
N GLU A 65 7.75 -15.49 -6.85
CA GLU A 65 8.84 -16.47 -6.94
C GLU A 65 8.91 -17.35 -5.69
N ALA A 66 8.79 -16.77 -4.49
CA ALA A 66 8.78 -17.54 -3.25
C ALA A 66 7.59 -18.51 -3.15
N LEU A 67 6.45 -18.19 -3.78
CA LEU A 67 5.26 -19.05 -3.82
C LEU A 67 5.24 -20.04 -5.00
N ARG A 68 6.17 -19.92 -5.96
CA ARG A 68 6.23 -20.77 -7.16
C ARG A 68 6.21 -22.28 -6.85
N PRO A 69 7.01 -22.82 -5.91
CA PRO A 69 6.96 -24.24 -5.58
C PRO A 69 5.78 -24.61 -4.66
N VAL A 70 5.03 -23.62 -4.16
CA VAL A 70 4.10 -23.79 -3.03
C VAL A 70 2.64 -23.82 -3.47
N SER A 71 2.18 -22.78 -4.18
CA SER A 71 0.76 -22.61 -4.49
C SER A 71 0.56 -21.72 -5.71
N ARG A 72 -0.14 -22.24 -6.73
CA ARG A 72 -0.52 -21.45 -7.91
C ARG A 72 -1.53 -20.37 -7.52
N GLU A 73 -2.55 -20.74 -6.76
CA GLU A 73 -3.57 -19.82 -6.25
C GLU A 73 -2.93 -18.74 -5.37
N GLY A 74 -1.94 -19.11 -4.55
CA GLY A 74 -1.16 -18.16 -3.77
C GLY A 74 -0.45 -17.11 -4.62
N ARG A 75 0.12 -17.50 -5.77
CA ARG A 75 0.73 -16.56 -6.72
C ARG A 75 -0.28 -15.62 -7.38
N GLU A 76 -1.44 -16.15 -7.77
CA GLU A 76 -2.53 -15.35 -8.34
C GLU A 76 -3.07 -14.33 -7.30
N ILE A 77 -3.17 -14.74 -6.03
CA ILE A 77 -3.48 -13.84 -4.90
C ILE A 77 -2.40 -12.79 -4.70
N ALA A 78 -1.11 -13.16 -4.77
CA ALA A 78 0.01 -12.21 -4.63
C ALA A 78 -0.03 -11.10 -5.68
N MET A 79 -0.28 -11.46 -6.95
CA MET A 79 -0.40 -10.51 -8.05
C MET A 79 -1.63 -9.61 -7.89
N SER A 80 -2.81 -10.21 -7.70
CA SER A 80 -4.06 -9.44 -7.58
C SER A 80 -4.11 -8.55 -6.34
N THR A 81 -3.44 -8.93 -5.24
CA THR A 81 -3.32 -8.09 -4.05
C THR A 81 -2.42 -6.88 -4.32
N ALA A 82 -1.29 -7.07 -5.01
CA ALA A 82 -0.43 -5.97 -5.43
C ALA A 82 -1.16 -4.99 -6.36
N GLU A 83 -1.87 -5.50 -7.37
CA GLU A 83 -2.65 -4.68 -8.30
C GLU A 83 -3.69 -3.81 -7.58
N LYS A 84 -4.45 -4.40 -6.64
CA LYS A 84 -5.45 -3.68 -5.83
C LYS A 84 -4.81 -2.58 -4.99
N LEU A 85 -3.67 -2.86 -4.34
CA LEU A 85 -2.97 -1.87 -3.51
C LEU A 85 -2.43 -0.71 -4.35
N ILE A 86 -1.88 -1.00 -5.54
CA ILE A 86 -1.42 0.02 -6.49
C ILE A 86 -2.59 0.90 -6.95
N GLU A 87 -3.74 0.29 -7.28
CA GLU A 87 -4.94 1.02 -7.67
C GLU A 87 -5.49 1.90 -6.54
N GLN A 88 -5.53 1.37 -5.31
CA GLN A 88 -5.92 2.12 -4.12
C GLN A 88 -5.00 3.32 -3.89
N GLY A 89 -3.68 3.12 -3.93
CA GLY A 89 -2.71 4.20 -3.76
C GLY A 89 -2.84 5.29 -4.84
N LYS A 90 -3.10 4.91 -6.10
CA LYS A 90 -3.38 5.89 -7.18
C LYS A 90 -4.64 6.70 -6.91
N LEU A 91 -5.71 6.04 -6.48
CA LEU A 91 -6.99 6.70 -6.19
C LEU A 91 -6.88 7.64 -4.99
N GLU A 92 -6.17 7.24 -3.94
CA GLU A 92 -5.88 8.07 -2.78
C GLU A 92 -5.04 9.28 -3.16
N GLY A 93 -3.97 9.09 -3.93
CA GLY A 93 -3.14 10.19 -4.42
C GLY A 93 -3.92 11.20 -5.26
N LEU A 94 -4.80 10.73 -6.17
CA LEU A 94 -5.67 11.61 -6.95
C LEU A 94 -6.63 12.42 -6.07
N ARG A 95 -7.22 11.78 -5.06
CA ARG A 95 -8.14 12.46 -4.13
C ARG A 95 -7.41 13.51 -3.29
N ALA A 96 -6.25 13.15 -2.74
CA ALA A 96 -5.42 14.06 -1.95
C ALA A 96 -5.02 15.28 -2.78
N GLY A 97 -4.44 15.07 -3.97
CA GLY A 97 -4.02 16.16 -4.85
C GLY A 97 -5.18 17.06 -5.31
N LYS A 98 -6.38 16.49 -5.55
CA LYS A 98 -7.57 17.30 -5.88
C LYS A 98 -8.02 18.17 -4.71
N LEU A 99 -8.01 17.63 -3.50
CA LEU A 99 -8.40 18.38 -2.30
C LEU A 99 -7.40 19.49 -1.99
N GLU A 100 -6.11 19.18 -2.03
CA GLU A 100 -5.04 20.16 -1.83
C GLU A 100 -5.13 21.29 -2.87
N GLY A 101 -5.23 20.95 -4.16
CA GLY A 101 -5.34 21.95 -5.23
C GLY A 101 -6.58 22.84 -5.12
N LEU A 102 -7.73 22.29 -4.69
CA LEU A 102 -8.93 23.09 -4.44
C LEU A 102 -8.72 24.07 -3.29
N HIS A 103 -8.15 23.59 -2.18
CA HIS A 103 -7.91 24.41 -0.99
C HIS A 103 -6.91 25.53 -1.26
N GLU A 104 -5.80 25.22 -1.93
CA GLU A 104 -4.80 26.21 -2.34
C GLU A 104 -5.39 27.24 -3.30
N GLY A 105 -6.18 26.79 -4.28
CA GLY A 105 -6.87 27.66 -5.23
C GLY A 105 -7.84 28.63 -4.55
N GLU A 106 -8.63 28.15 -3.58
CA GLU A 106 -9.55 29.00 -2.81
C GLU A 106 -8.81 30.05 -1.97
N ILE A 107 -7.74 29.65 -1.27
CA ILE A 107 -6.93 30.58 -0.46
C ILE A 107 -6.31 31.65 -1.37
N LYS A 108 -5.68 31.22 -2.46
CA LYS A 108 -5.02 32.13 -3.39
C LYS A 108 -6.01 33.10 -4.02
N GLY A 109 -7.16 32.61 -4.50
CA GLY A 109 -8.20 33.45 -5.07
C GLY A 109 -8.78 34.46 -4.08
N LYS A 110 -8.98 34.09 -2.81
CA LYS A 110 -9.42 35.03 -1.76
C LYS A 110 -8.39 36.11 -1.49
N LEU A 111 -7.10 35.75 -1.43
CA LEU A 111 -6.01 36.71 -1.19
C LEU A 111 -5.83 37.67 -2.38
N GLU A 112 -5.90 37.15 -3.60
CA GLU A 112 -5.84 37.96 -4.82
C GLU A 112 -7.03 38.93 -4.89
N GLY A 113 -8.26 38.45 -4.69
CA GLY A 113 -9.45 39.32 -4.68
C GLY A 113 -9.44 40.39 -3.59
N LEU A 114 -8.96 40.07 -2.38
CA LEU A 114 -8.79 41.07 -1.31
C LEU A 114 -7.76 42.14 -1.68
N ARG A 115 -6.68 41.75 -2.33
CA ARG A 115 -5.62 42.66 -2.75
C ARG A 115 -6.10 43.58 -3.88
N GLU A 116 -6.78 43.01 -4.87
CA GLU A 116 -7.37 43.75 -5.99
C GLU A 116 -8.42 44.75 -5.50
N GLY A 117 -9.39 44.31 -4.70
CA GLY A 117 -10.42 45.19 -4.16
C GLY A 117 -9.87 46.32 -3.28
N LYS A 118 -8.79 46.07 -2.52
CA LYS A 118 -8.11 47.12 -1.75
C LYS A 118 -7.43 48.16 -2.66
N LEU A 119 -6.78 47.72 -3.74
CA LEU A 119 -6.14 48.63 -4.71
C LEU A 119 -7.19 49.46 -5.45
N GLU A 120 -8.28 48.85 -5.90
CA GLU A 120 -9.39 49.54 -6.56
C GLU A 120 -10.02 50.60 -5.67
N GLY A 121 -10.33 50.27 -4.42
CA GLY A 121 -10.91 51.22 -3.46
C GLY A 121 -9.97 52.40 -3.14
N GLN A 122 -8.64 52.17 -3.11
CA GLN A 122 -7.67 53.25 -2.96
C GLN A 122 -7.63 54.19 -4.17
N ILE A 123 -7.73 53.64 -5.38
CA ILE A 123 -7.76 54.44 -6.62
C ILE A 123 -9.06 55.26 -6.69
N GLU A 124 -10.19 54.65 -6.35
CA GLU A 124 -11.49 55.33 -6.36
C GLU A 124 -11.55 56.47 -5.34
N ALA A 125 -10.98 56.29 -4.15
CA ALA A 125 -10.93 57.33 -3.12
C ALA A 125 -10.01 58.53 -3.45
N LEU A 126 -9.11 58.38 -4.43
CA LEU A 126 -8.21 59.45 -4.90
C LEU A 126 -8.82 60.27 -6.05
N ARG A 127 -10.00 59.90 -6.53
CA ARG A 127 -10.68 60.49 -7.69
C ARG A 127 -11.73 61.51 -7.27
#